data_AF-A0A495ZZC4-F1
#
_entry.id   AF-A0A495ZZC4-F1
#
_cell.length_a   1.000
_cell.length_b   1.000
_cell.length_c   1.000
_cell.angle_alpha   90.00
_cell.angle_beta   90.00
_cell.angle_gamma   90.00
#
_symmetry.space_group_name_H-M   'P 1'
#
loop_
_entity.id
_entity.type
_entity.pdbx_description
1 polymer ?
#
loop_
_entity_poly.entity_id
_entity_poly.type
_entity_poly.pdbx_seq_one_letter_code
_entity_poly.pdbx_strand_id
1 'polypeptide(L)'
;MEFVKSVLLVVFGVLLLFFGVTFILWALFVIISAGLYVATRLFYALFSLMECPHCSKAIKKNALRCPRCGSSLIEEEPQEELNPELYARVKTFVAEFWSTSEEKLKPGTLLADDLGIAGDDGYELLEAFCREFEIQNVCEIDASEYFGTEGCNPFEIYVMFYYWIFDKEKFDNSGSDTSLTVRDLVKSAEAKRWILPKAR
;
A
#
# COMPACT_ATOMS: atom_id res chain seq x y z
N MET A 1 5.58 27.20 60.68
CA MET A 1 4.44 26.53 60.02
C MET A 1 3.78 27.44 58.99
N GLU A 2 3.48 28.71 59.33
CA GLU A 2 2.84 29.66 58.40
C GLU A 2 3.67 29.97 57.13
N PHE A 3 4.99 30.15 57.25
CA PHE A 3 5.87 30.35 56.10
C PHE A 3 5.77 29.22 55.05
N VAL A 4 5.69 27.96 55.51
CA VAL A 4 5.58 26.80 54.62
C VAL A 4 4.24 26.79 53.87
N LYS A 5 3.15 27.21 54.53
CA LYS A 5 1.83 27.33 53.89
C LYS A 5 1.84 28.40 52.79
N SER A 6 2.45 29.55 53.05
CA SER A 6 2.56 30.63 52.05
C SER A 6 3.39 30.19 50.84
N VAL A 7 4.52 29.52 51.05
CA VAL A 7 5.36 29.00 49.94
C VAL A 7 4.60 27.94 49.14
N LEU A 8 3.90 27.01 49.80
CA LEU A 8 3.09 25.99 49.11
C LEU A 8 1.97 26.59 48.27
N LEU A 9 1.28 27.63 48.77
CA LEU A 9 0.24 28.32 48.02
C LEU A 9 0.80 29.00 46.76
N VAL A 10 1.97 29.65 46.86
CA VAL A 10 2.61 30.28 45.70
C VAL A 10 3.04 29.24 44.67
N VAL A 11 3.71 28.16 45.10
CA VAL A 11 4.14 27.08 44.20
C VAL A 11 2.94 26.43 43.51
N PHE A 12 1.88 26.12 44.26
CA PHE A 12 0.66 25.55 43.70
C PHE A 12 -0.02 26.49 42.70
N GLY A 13 -0.08 27.79 43.00
CA GLY A 13 -0.59 28.80 42.09
C GLY A 13 0.20 28.88 40.77
N VAL A 14 1.53 28.84 40.84
CA VAL A 14 2.40 28.84 39.66
C VAL A 14 2.22 27.56 38.83
N LEU A 15 2.12 26.39 39.48
CA LEU A 15 1.88 25.13 38.79
C LEU A 15 0.53 25.11 38.08
N LEU A 16 -0.55 25.54 38.77
CA LEU A 16 -1.87 25.63 38.15
C LEU A 16 -1.88 26.57 36.94
N LEU A 17 -1.19 27.71 37.03
CA LEU A 17 -1.06 28.64 35.91
C LEU A 17 -0.30 27.99 34.76
N PHE A 18 0.83 27.34 35.04
CA PHE A 18 1.63 26.65 34.03
C PHE A 18 0.80 25.57 33.31
N PHE A 19 0.17 24.66 34.06
CA PHE A 19 -0.64 23.59 33.49
C PHE A 19 -1.86 24.12 32.74
N GLY A 20 -2.50 25.18 33.23
CA GLY A 20 -3.61 25.85 32.56
C GLY A 20 -3.19 26.43 31.21
N VAL A 21 -2.06 27.14 31.15
CA VAL A 21 -1.54 27.70 29.90
C VAL A 21 -1.15 26.59 28.92
N THR A 22 -0.44 25.56 29.37
CA THR A 22 -0.05 24.45 28.49
C THR A 22 -1.27 23.70 27.94
N PHE A 23 -2.32 23.53 28.75
CA PHE A 23 -3.56 22.88 28.32
C PHE A 23 -4.28 23.71 27.25
N ILE A 24 -4.38 25.03 27.43
CA ILE A 24 -4.98 25.93 26.45
C ILE A 24 -4.22 25.91 25.13
N LEU A 25 -2.88 25.98 25.17
CA LEU A 25 -2.04 25.93 23.97
C LEU A 25 -2.19 24.60 23.24
N TRP A 26 -2.22 23.48 23.97
CA TRP A 26 -2.46 22.15 23.40
C TRP A 26 -3.85 22.06 22.75
N ALA A 27 -4.90 22.55 23.41
CA ALA A 27 -6.25 22.56 22.87
C ALA A 27 -6.35 23.40 21.59
N LEU A 28 -5.73 24.58 21.56
CA LEU A 28 -5.67 25.43 20.36
C LEU A 28 -4.93 24.74 19.22
N PHE A 29 -3.80 24.07 19.50
CA PHE A 29 -3.08 23.30 18.50
C PHE A 29 -3.96 22.22 17.88
N VAL A 30 -4.67 21.43 18.69
CA VAL A 30 -5.59 20.39 18.20
C VAL A 30 -6.70 20.99 17.31
N ILE A 31 -7.30 22.12 17.72
CA ILE A 31 -8.35 22.79 16.93
C ILE A 31 -7.79 23.29 15.58
N ILE A 32 -6.61 23.91 15.58
CA ILE A 32 -5.97 24.41 14.36
C ILE A 32 -5.63 23.25 13.43
N SER A 33 -5.02 22.18 13.95
CA SER A 33 -4.69 20.97 13.17
C SER A 33 -5.93 20.32 12.58
N ALA A 34 -7.02 20.21 13.34
CA ALA A 34 -8.30 19.69 12.83
C ALA A 34 -8.88 20.58 11.73
N GLY A 35 -8.84 21.90 11.91
CA GLY A 35 -9.29 22.88 10.90
C GLY A 35 -8.49 22.79 9.60
N LEU A 36 -7.16 22.70 9.71
CA LEU A 36 -6.26 22.51 8.56
C LEU A 36 -6.56 21.19 7.85
N TYR A 37 -6.72 20.09 8.57
CA TYR A 37 -7.06 18.79 8.00
C TYR A 37 -8.34 18.83 7.16
N VAL A 38 -9.41 19.44 7.69
CA VAL A 38 -10.69 19.58 6.96
C VAL A 38 -10.52 20.45 5.72
N ALA A 39 -9.80 21.58 5.83
CA ALA A 39 -9.54 22.46 4.69
C ALA A 39 -8.76 21.74 3.58
N THR A 40 -7.74 20.96 3.95
CA THR A 40 -6.96 20.16 3.01
C THR A 40 -7.81 19.08 2.32
N ARG A 41 -8.68 18.37 3.06
CA ARG A 41 -9.61 17.39 2.46
C ARG A 41 -10.57 18.04 1.48
N LEU A 42 -11.14 19.20 1.81
CA LEU A 42 -12.01 19.97 0.91
C LEU A 42 -11.26 20.42 -0.35
N PHE A 43 -10.02 20.89 -0.19
CA PHE A 43 -9.16 21.28 -1.30
C PHE A 43 -8.89 20.10 -2.26
N TYR A 44 -8.49 18.94 -1.74
CA TYR A 44 -8.25 17.75 -2.56
C TYR A 44 -9.52 17.20 -3.21
N ALA A 45 -10.68 17.27 -2.52
CA ALA A 45 -11.96 16.86 -3.09
C ALA A 45 -12.36 17.76 -4.29
N LEU A 46 -12.12 19.06 -4.20
CA LEU A 46 -12.34 20.01 -5.29
C LEU A 46 -11.38 19.79 -6.47
N PHE A 47 -10.14 19.39 -6.19
CA PHE A 47 -9.10 19.22 -7.22
C PHE A 47 -9.09 17.83 -7.89
N SER A 48 -9.96 16.90 -7.47
CA SER A 48 -10.03 15.53 -8.02
C SER A 48 -10.88 15.40 -9.29
N LEU A 49 -10.97 16.48 -10.07
CA LEU A 49 -11.59 16.49 -11.39
C LEU A 49 -10.50 16.40 -12.45
N MET A 50 -10.53 15.32 -13.24
CA MET A 50 -9.69 15.15 -14.43
C MET A 50 -10.49 15.50 -15.68
N GLU A 51 -9.82 15.84 -16.77
CA GLU A 51 -10.49 16.07 -18.05
C GLU A 51 -10.59 14.78 -18.87
N CYS A 52 -11.74 14.60 -19.52
CA CYS A 52 -11.91 13.53 -20.49
C CYS A 52 -10.94 13.70 -21.67
N PRO A 53 -10.12 12.70 -22.03
CA PRO A 53 -9.24 12.81 -23.19
C PRO A 53 -10.01 12.93 -24.52
N HIS A 54 -11.25 12.46 -24.58
CA HIS A 54 -12.05 12.49 -25.82
C HIS A 54 -12.91 13.74 -25.99
N CYS A 55 -13.36 14.37 -24.90
CA CYS A 55 -14.29 15.49 -24.98
C CYS A 55 -13.93 16.71 -24.10
N SER A 56 -12.77 16.65 -23.42
CA SER A 56 -12.16 17.73 -22.64
C SER A 56 -13.05 18.30 -21.54
N LYS A 57 -13.95 17.48 -20.99
CA LYS A 57 -14.86 17.89 -19.91
C LYS A 57 -14.46 17.26 -18.61
N ALA A 58 -14.72 17.95 -17.52
CA ALA A 58 -14.39 17.49 -16.19
C ALA A 58 -15.17 16.21 -15.84
N ILE A 59 -14.44 15.20 -15.39
CA ILE A 59 -14.93 13.90 -14.93
C ILE A 59 -14.26 13.61 -13.57
N LYS A 60 -14.97 12.87 -12.71
CA LYS A 60 -14.36 12.28 -11.51
C LYS A 60 -13.20 11.36 -11.91
N LYS A 61 -12.09 11.38 -11.16
CA LYS A 61 -10.91 10.54 -11.40
C LYS A 61 -11.20 9.04 -11.59
N ASN A 62 -12.24 8.50 -10.94
CA ASN A 62 -12.52 7.06 -10.93
C ASN A 62 -13.68 6.67 -11.88
N ALA A 63 -14.04 7.52 -12.84
CA ALA A 63 -15.10 7.18 -13.77
C ALA A 63 -14.62 6.18 -14.82
N LEU A 64 -15.24 5.00 -14.88
CA LEU A 64 -14.93 3.99 -15.89
C LEU A 64 -15.36 4.42 -17.31
N ARG A 65 -16.37 5.30 -17.39
CA ARG A 65 -16.87 5.87 -18.64
C ARG A 65 -17.16 7.35 -18.47
N CYS A 66 -16.96 8.12 -19.53
CA CYS A 66 -17.41 9.50 -19.54
C CYS A 66 -18.94 9.57 -19.58
N PRO A 67 -19.61 10.26 -18.63
CA PRO A 67 -21.08 10.37 -18.62
C PRO A 67 -21.64 11.21 -19.78
N ARG A 68 -20.79 11.90 -20.55
CA ARG A 68 -21.22 12.81 -21.60
C ARG A 68 -20.96 12.33 -23.02
N CYS A 69 -19.79 11.75 -23.29
CA CYS A 69 -19.50 11.15 -24.61
C CYS A 69 -19.61 9.62 -24.62
N GLY A 70 -19.71 8.98 -23.46
CA GLY A 70 -19.83 7.52 -23.36
C GLY A 70 -18.55 6.73 -23.61
N SER A 71 -17.41 7.39 -23.88
CA SER A 71 -16.13 6.71 -24.11
C SER A 71 -15.68 5.93 -22.87
N SER A 72 -15.15 4.73 -23.07
CA SER A 72 -14.40 4.01 -22.04
C SER A 72 -13.17 4.85 -21.67
N LEU A 73 -12.93 5.02 -20.38
CA LEU A 73 -11.70 5.62 -19.86
C LEU A 73 -10.69 4.55 -19.42
N ILE A 74 -11.08 3.28 -19.52
CA ILE A 74 -10.22 2.14 -19.31
C ILE A 74 -9.58 1.83 -20.67
N GLU A 75 -8.26 1.97 -20.77
CA GLU A 75 -7.50 1.30 -21.81
C GLU A 75 -7.61 -0.20 -21.53
N GLU A 76 -8.31 -0.93 -22.41
CA GLU A 76 -8.30 -2.38 -22.34
C GLU A 76 -6.84 -2.82 -22.60
N GLU A 77 -6.18 -3.32 -21.56
CA GLU A 77 -4.84 -3.89 -21.71
C GLU A 77 -4.90 -4.94 -22.83
N PRO A 78 -4.01 -4.87 -23.84
CA PRO A 78 -3.95 -5.88 -24.89
C PRO A 78 -3.93 -7.27 -24.24
N GLN A 79 -4.80 -8.16 -24.70
CA GLN A 79 -4.82 -9.57 -24.30
C GLN A 79 -3.52 -10.21 -24.79
N GLU A 80 -2.46 -10.03 -24.01
CA GLU A 80 -1.12 -10.52 -24.33
C GLU A 80 -1.12 -12.05 -24.14
N GLU A 81 -0.94 -12.76 -25.25
CA GLU A 81 -1.04 -14.21 -25.31
C GLU A 81 0.12 -14.86 -24.55
N LEU A 82 -0.20 -15.58 -23.47
CA LEU A 82 0.78 -16.31 -22.66
C LEU A 82 1.15 -17.63 -23.36
N ASN A 83 2.44 -17.98 -23.36
CA ASN A 83 2.87 -19.31 -23.76
C ASN A 83 2.21 -20.38 -22.85
N PRO A 84 1.33 -21.25 -23.38
CA PRO A 84 0.53 -22.15 -22.56
C PRO A 84 1.35 -23.25 -21.88
N GLU A 85 2.45 -23.70 -22.52
CA GLU A 85 3.35 -24.70 -21.96
C GLU A 85 4.12 -24.12 -20.77
N LEU A 86 4.67 -22.92 -20.94
CA LEU A 86 5.40 -22.24 -19.87
C LEU A 86 4.47 -21.86 -18.72
N TYR A 87 3.25 -21.41 -19.03
CA TYR A 87 2.23 -21.14 -18.02
C TYR A 87 1.91 -22.38 -17.19
N ALA A 88 1.72 -23.54 -17.82
CA ALA A 88 1.50 -24.80 -17.10
C ALA A 88 2.69 -25.13 -16.17
N ARG A 89 3.93 -24.97 -16.62
CA ARG A 89 5.12 -25.22 -15.80
C ARG A 89 5.24 -24.29 -14.59
N VAL A 90 5.09 -22.99 -14.79
CA VAL A 90 5.12 -22.01 -13.69
C VAL A 90 3.98 -22.28 -12.70
N LYS A 91 2.82 -22.65 -13.22
CA LYS A 91 1.65 -22.97 -12.41
C LYS A 91 1.88 -24.21 -11.54
N THR A 92 2.43 -25.29 -12.10
CA THR A 92 2.81 -26.48 -11.33
C THR A 92 3.88 -26.13 -10.29
N PHE A 93 4.90 -25.34 -10.65
CA PHE A 93 5.91 -24.87 -9.71
C PHE A 93 5.32 -24.15 -8.49
N VAL A 94 4.45 -23.15 -8.71
CA VAL A 94 3.80 -22.40 -7.62
C VAL A 94 2.86 -23.30 -6.81
N ALA A 95 2.13 -24.20 -7.47
CA ALA A 95 1.23 -25.14 -6.82
C ALA A 95 1.97 -26.10 -5.88
N GLU A 96 3.10 -26.65 -6.33
CA GLU A 96 3.96 -27.54 -5.55
C GLU A 96 4.64 -26.80 -4.39
N PHE A 97 5.20 -25.61 -4.65
CA PHE A 97 5.89 -24.83 -3.63
C PHE A 97 4.95 -24.43 -2.48
N TRP A 98 3.75 -23.94 -2.80
CA TRP A 98 2.79 -23.45 -1.80
C TRP A 98 1.75 -24.49 -1.38
N SER A 99 1.89 -25.75 -1.84
CA SER A 99 0.92 -26.83 -1.58
C SER A 99 -0.54 -26.44 -1.91
N THR A 100 -0.74 -25.65 -2.98
CA THR A 100 -2.06 -25.20 -3.43
C THR A 100 -2.50 -25.97 -4.68
N SER A 101 -3.81 -26.01 -4.97
CA SER A 101 -4.28 -26.70 -6.17
C SER A 101 -4.07 -25.84 -7.41
N GLU A 102 -3.56 -26.45 -8.49
CA GLU A 102 -3.39 -25.77 -9.78
C GLU A 102 -4.69 -25.11 -10.24
N GLU A 103 -5.85 -25.73 -10.02
CA GLU A 103 -7.16 -25.19 -10.43
C GLU A 103 -7.47 -23.80 -9.87
N LYS A 104 -6.90 -23.43 -8.72
CA LYS A 104 -7.06 -22.10 -8.11
C LYS A 104 -6.16 -21.04 -8.71
N LEU A 105 -5.06 -21.45 -9.35
CA LEU A 105 -4.08 -20.54 -9.95
C LEU A 105 -4.55 -20.07 -11.32
N LYS A 106 -4.80 -18.77 -11.43
CA LYS A 106 -5.11 -18.05 -12.66
C LYS A 106 -3.93 -17.12 -13.00
N PRO A 107 -3.79 -16.65 -14.26
CA PRO A 107 -2.71 -15.73 -14.59
C PRO A 107 -2.73 -14.45 -13.76
N GLY A 108 -3.91 -13.97 -13.37
CA GLY A 108 -4.08 -12.77 -12.55
C GLY A 108 -4.05 -13.02 -11.03
N THR A 109 -3.80 -14.26 -10.58
CA THR A 109 -3.69 -14.57 -9.15
C THR A 109 -2.49 -13.84 -8.55
N LEU A 110 -2.75 -13.09 -7.48
CA LEU A 110 -1.77 -12.31 -6.71
C LEU A 110 -1.10 -13.23 -5.70
N LEU A 111 0.22 -13.33 -5.73
CA LEU A 111 0.95 -14.26 -4.87
C LEU A 111 0.80 -13.90 -3.39
N ALA A 112 0.91 -12.60 -3.05
CA ALA A 112 0.72 -12.15 -1.68
C ALA A 112 -0.76 -12.16 -1.27
N ASP A 113 -1.63 -11.48 -2.03
CA ASP A 113 -3.01 -11.27 -1.60
C ASP A 113 -3.91 -12.50 -1.71
N ASP A 114 -3.80 -13.27 -2.80
CA ASP A 114 -4.69 -14.42 -3.05
C ASP A 114 -4.16 -15.72 -2.42
N LEU A 115 -2.83 -15.89 -2.31
CA LEU A 115 -2.22 -17.10 -1.75
C LEU A 115 -1.71 -16.91 -0.32
N GLY A 116 -1.55 -15.66 0.15
CA GLY A 116 -1.02 -15.38 1.48
C GLY A 116 0.49 -15.59 1.60
N ILE A 117 1.23 -15.55 0.49
CA ILE A 117 2.70 -15.66 0.48
C ILE A 117 3.26 -14.31 0.94
N ALA A 118 3.99 -14.27 2.04
CA ALA A 118 4.55 -13.03 2.58
C ALA A 118 6.00 -13.25 3.05
N GLY A 119 6.71 -12.13 3.30
CA GLY A 119 8.07 -12.08 3.85
C GLY A 119 9.03 -13.19 3.41
N ASP A 120 9.48 -14.01 4.36
CA ASP A 120 10.53 -15.01 4.12
C ASP A 120 10.04 -16.09 3.13
N ASP A 121 8.77 -16.50 3.20
CA ASP A 121 8.17 -17.45 2.26
C ASP A 121 8.20 -16.90 0.81
N GLY A 122 7.96 -15.60 0.66
CA GLY A 122 8.04 -14.90 -0.62
C GLY A 122 9.47 -14.83 -1.17
N TYR A 123 10.45 -14.61 -0.29
CA TYR A 123 11.87 -14.65 -0.64
C TYR A 123 12.28 -16.04 -1.13
N GLU A 124 11.91 -17.10 -0.39
CA GLU A 124 12.21 -18.49 -0.74
C GLU A 124 11.57 -18.88 -2.09
N LEU A 125 10.32 -18.47 -2.33
CA LEU A 125 9.63 -18.68 -3.59
C LEU A 125 10.40 -18.06 -4.76
N LEU A 126 10.80 -16.79 -4.65
CA LEU A 126 11.52 -16.09 -5.73
C LEU A 126 12.90 -16.67 -5.97
N GLU A 127 13.63 -17.04 -4.92
CA GLU A 127 14.93 -17.69 -5.07
C GLU A 127 14.79 -19.03 -5.80
N ALA A 128 13.83 -19.86 -5.39
CA ALA A 128 13.55 -21.15 -6.03
C ALA A 128 13.11 -20.96 -7.49
N PHE A 129 12.25 -19.97 -7.76
CA PHE A 129 11.78 -19.62 -9.09
C PHE A 129 12.94 -19.20 -10.00
N CYS A 130 13.81 -18.31 -9.52
CA CYS A 130 14.95 -17.83 -10.29
C CYS A 130 15.90 -18.96 -10.68
N ARG A 131 16.07 -19.94 -9.79
CA ARG A 131 16.88 -21.12 -10.04
C ARG A 131 16.23 -22.07 -11.06
N GLU A 132 14.95 -22.37 -10.90
CA GLU A 132 14.19 -23.30 -11.75
C GLU A 132 14.07 -22.79 -13.20
N PHE A 133 13.88 -21.47 -13.38
CA PHE A 133 13.65 -20.86 -14.69
C PHE A 133 14.87 -20.12 -15.26
N GLU A 134 16.04 -20.30 -14.65
CA GLU A 134 17.33 -19.74 -15.08
C GLU A 134 17.30 -18.21 -15.29
N ILE A 135 16.71 -17.48 -14.33
CA ILE A 135 16.61 -16.03 -14.38
C ILE A 135 17.98 -15.39 -14.20
N GLN A 136 18.40 -14.55 -15.16
CA GLN A 136 19.78 -14.06 -15.22
C GLN A 136 20.08 -12.88 -14.27
N ASN A 137 19.12 -11.99 -14.05
CA ASN A 137 19.29 -10.75 -13.29
C ASN A 137 18.71 -10.86 -11.86
N VAL A 138 19.02 -11.96 -11.15
CA VAL A 138 18.53 -12.20 -9.78
C VAL A 138 18.89 -11.06 -8.82
N CYS A 139 20.04 -10.41 -9.02
CA CYS A 139 20.49 -9.29 -8.19
C CYS A 139 19.63 -8.02 -8.30
N GLU A 140 18.75 -7.92 -9.30
CA GLU A 140 17.83 -6.79 -9.48
C GLU A 140 16.48 -7.02 -8.77
N ILE A 141 16.29 -8.20 -8.18
CA ILE A 141 15.04 -8.58 -7.54
C ILE A 141 15.10 -8.22 -6.05
N ASP A 142 14.29 -7.26 -5.64
CA ASP A 142 14.03 -7.01 -4.22
C ASP A 142 12.72 -7.70 -3.82
N ALA A 143 12.83 -8.86 -3.17
CA ALA A 143 11.66 -9.62 -2.72
C ALA A 143 10.78 -8.84 -1.73
N SER A 144 11.39 -7.91 -0.96
CA SER A 144 10.66 -7.12 0.03
C SER A 144 9.68 -6.14 -0.60
N GLU A 145 9.87 -5.79 -1.88
CA GLU A 145 8.93 -4.96 -2.64
C GLU A 145 7.62 -5.69 -2.97
N TYR A 146 7.60 -7.03 -2.98
CA TYR A 146 6.44 -7.82 -3.38
C TYR A 146 5.74 -8.51 -2.20
N PHE A 147 6.50 -8.89 -1.18
CA PHE A 147 6.03 -9.72 -0.08
C PHE A 147 6.08 -9.02 1.29
N GLY A 148 6.56 -7.77 1.30
CA GLY A 148 6.79 -7.02 2.52
C GLY A 148 7.92 -7.58 3.36
N THR A 149 8.18 -6.93 4.50
CA THR A 149 9.15 -7.40 5.48
C THR A 149 8.45 -8.23 6.55
N GLU A 150 8.84 -9.48 6.73
CA GLU A 150 8.43 -10.26 7.90
C GLU A 150 9.20 -9.78 9.13
N GLY A 151 8.60 -8.81 9.81
CA GLY A 151 9.12 -8.28 11.05
C GLY A 151 8.02 -7.51 11.75
N CYS A 152 7.53 -8.01 12.88
CA CYS A 152 6.63 -7.23 13.72
C CYS A 152 7.48 -6.19 14.47
N ASN A 153 7.83 -5.10 13.80
CA ASN A 153 8.50 -4.00 14.48
C ASN A 153 7.47 -3.38 15.44
N PRO A 154 7.72 -3.35 16.77
CA PRO A 154 6.77 -2.74 17.70
C PRO A 154 6.49 -1.27 17.38
N PHE A 155 7.39 -0.60 16.65
CA PHE A 155 7.17 0.74 16.12
C PHE A 155 6.18 0.75 14.94
N GLU A 156 6.17 -0.27 14.07
CA GLU A 156 5.17 -0.40 13.01
C GLU A 156 3.77 -0.64 13.57
N ILE A 157 3.64 -1.42 14.65
CA ILE A 157 2.34 -1.56 15.35
C ILE A 157 1.85 -0.18 15.82
N TYR A 158 2.73 0.63 16.40
CA TYR A 158 2.38 1.98 16.83
C TYR A 158 1.97 2.89 15.66
N VAL A 159 2.73 2.87 14.56
CA VAL A 159 2.43 3.63 13.33
C VAL A 159 1.13 3.14 12.68
N MET A 160 0.88 1.84 12.71
CA MET A 160 -0.34 1.20 12.24
C MET A 160 -1.55 1.69 13.04
N PHE A 161 -1.48 1.70 14.39
CA PHE A 161 -2.53 2.27 15.23
C PHE A 161 -2.73 3.77 14.98
N TYR A 162 -1.65 4.51 14.76
CA TYR A 162 -1.72 5.92 14.39
C TYR A 162 -2.48 6.12 13.08
N TYR A 163 -2.13 5.41 12.00
CA TYR A 163 -2.84 5.52 10.72
C TYR A 163 -4.28 5.01 10.81
N TRP A 164 -4.54 3.92 11.54
CA TRP A 164 -5.90 3.44 11.76
C TRP A 164 -6.81 4.48 12.44
N ILE A 165 -6.27 5.26 13.40
CA ILE A 165 -7.03 6.29 14.12
C ILE A 165 -7.10 7.62 13.35
N PHE A 166 -6.01 8.04 12.71
CA PHE A 166 -5.86 9.40 12.19
C PHE A 166 -5.84 9.52 10.66
N ASP A 167 -5.50 8.44 9.93
CA ASP A 167 -5.32 8.47 8.47
C ASP A 167 -5.63 7.10 7.84
N LYS A 168 -6.91 6.72 7.88
CA LYS A 168 -7.39 5.40 7.46
C LYS A 168 -7.09 5.09 5.98
N GLU A 169 -7.03 6.11 5.12
CA GLU A 169 -6.68 5.93 3.70
C GLU A 169 -5.24 5.45 3.53
N LYS A 170 -4.32 5.87 4.41
CA LYS A 170 -2.92 5.43 4.36
C LYS A 170 -2.72 4.04 4.96
N PHE A 171 -3.57 3.65 5.92
CA PHE A 171 -3.63 2.27 6.41
C PHE A 171 -4.10 1.32 5.30
N ASP A 172 -5.16 1.70 4.57
CA ASP A 172 -5.70 0.89 3.47
C ASP A 172 -4.72 0.81 2.26
N ASN A 173 -3.86 1.81 2.05
CA ASN A 173 -2.84 1.85 0.99
C ASN A 173 -1.42 1.47 1.45
N SER A 174 -1.27 0.81 2.61
CA SER A 174 0.05 0.42 3.13
C SER A 174 0.60 -0.89 2.56
N GLY A 175 -0.22 -1.63 1.79
CA GLY A 175 0.26 -2.75 0.99
C GLY A 175 1.22 -2.24 -0.10
N SER A 176 2.27 -3.00 -0.39
CA SER A 176 3.18 -2.67 -1.48
C SER A 176 2.40 -2.52 -2.79
N ASP A 177 2.46 -1.34 -3.43
CA ASP A 177 1.78 -1.04 -4.71
C ASP A 177 2.20 -2.01 -5.83
N THR A 178 3.31 -2.73 -5.67
CA THR A 178 3.82 -3.71 -6.62
C THR A 178 3.33 -5.12 -6.27
N SER A 179 2.09 -5.43 -6.63
CA SER A 179 1.57 -6.79 -6.47
C SER A 179 2.11 -7.72 -7.57
N LEU A 180 2.65 -8.87 -7.17
CA LEU A 180 3.23 -9.86 -8.08
C LEU A 180 2.20 -10.94 -8.44
N THR A 181 1.98 -11.17 -9.74
CA THR A 181 1.04 -12.20 -10.24
C THR A 181 1.72 -13.41 -10.85
N VAL A 182 0.99 -14.51 -10.99
CA VAL A 182 1.46 -15.70 -11.74
C VAL A 182 1.85 -15.34 -13.18
N ARG A 183 1.12 -14.41 -13.83
CA ARG A 183 1.45 -13.92 -15.17
C ARG A 183 2.84 -13.26 -15.21
N ASP A 184 3.21 -12.50 -14.20
CA ASP A 184 4.51 -11.81 -14.15
C ASP A 184 5.66 -12.79 -14.02
N LEU A 185 5.45 -13.88 -13.26
CA LEU A 185 6.38 -15.01 -13.23
C LEU A 185 6.54 -15.65 -14.61
N VAL A 186 5.44 -15.92 -15.34
CA VAL A 186 5.54 -16.48 -16.69
C VAL A 186 6.32 -15.58 -17.64
N LYS A 187 6.06 -14.27 -17.60
CA LYS A 187 6.78 -13.29 -18.42
C LYS A 187 8.27 -13.26 -18.11
N SER A 188 8.61 -13.31 -16.83
CA SER A 188 10.00 -13.32 -16.40
C SER A 188 10.72 -14.60 -16.83
N ALA A 189 10.04 -15.76 -16.70
CA ALA A 189 10.55 -17.04 -17.16
C ALA A 189 10.73 -17.08 -18.69
N GLU A 190 9.78 -16.51 -19.45
CA GLU A 190 9.84 -16.47 -20.91
C GLU A 190 11.03 -15.63 -21.40
N ALA A 191 11.26 -14.50 -20.75
CA ALA A 191 12.37 -13.61 -21.06
C ALA A 191 13.72 -14.06 -20.47
N LYS A 192 13.74 -15.12 -19.64
CA LYS A 192 14.89 -15.56 -18.84
C LYS A 192 15.53 -14.43 -18.02
N ARG A 193 14.72 -13.45 -17.63
CA ARG A 193 15.12 -12.28 -16.86
C ARG A 193 13.91 -11.76 -16.10
N TRP A 194 14.11 -11.23 -14.90
CA TRP A 194 13.10 -10.55 -14.13
C TRP A 194 12.56 -9.34 -14.89
N ILE A 195 11.25 -9.32 -15.08
CA ILE A 195 10.51 -8.18 -15.64
C ILE A 195 9.71 -7.58 -14.50
N LEU A 196 9.94 -6.30 -14.21
CA LEU A 196 9.20 -5.57 -13.18
C LEU A 196 7.68 -5.64 -13.48
N PRO A 197 6.86 -6.09 -12.52
CA PRO A 197 5.42 -6.02 -12.64
C PRO A 197 4.96 -4.59 -12.86
N LYS A 198 3.93 -4.39 -13.69
CA LYS A 198 3.33 -3.05 -13.83
C LYS A 198 2.57 -2.73 -12.55
N ALA A 199 2.83 -1.56 -11.97
CA ALA A 199 1.97 -0.99 -10.93
C ALA A 199 0.53 -0.88 -11.47
N ARG A 200 -0.44 -1.35 -10.68
CA ARG A 200 -1.87 -1.31 -11.04
C ARG A 200 -2.58 -0.07 -10.49
#